data_AF-A0A2M6WQ21-F1
#
_entry.id   AF-A0A2M6WQ21-F1
#
_cell.length_a   1.000
_cell.length_b   1.000
_cell.length_c   1.000
_cell.angle_alpha   90.00
_cell.angle_beta   90.00
_cell.angle_gamma   90.00
#
_symmetry.space_group_name_H-M   'P 1'
#
loop_
_entity.id
_entity.type
_entity.pdbx_description
1 polymer ?
#
loop_
_entity_poly.entity_id
_entity_poly.type
_entity_poly.pdbx_seq_one_letter_code
_entity_poly.pdbx_strand_id
1 'polypeptide(L)'
;MDINKFALYLERGGYSGALRLIEEVLLPLAKKGQISLLDAAWEYANQDEEQDTSYFQLFHALQRISPDILKSSDLDINAPMRG
;
A
#
# COMPACT_ATOMS: atom_id res chain seq x y z
N MET A 1 -4.31 -1.25 10.93
CA MET A 1 -3.40 -2.22 10.31
C MET A 1 -2.00 -1.64 10.44
N ASP A 2 -1.13 -2.31 11.20
CA ASP A 2 0.27 -1.89 11.33
C ASP A 2 0.97 -1.91 9.95
N ILE A 3 1.95 -1.04 9.72
CA ILE A 3 2.78 -1.02 8.49
C ILE A 3 3.37 -2.39 8.22
N ASN A 4 3.83 -3.10 9.26
CA ASN A 4 4.39 -4.44 9.14
C ASN A 4 3.33 -5.47 8.71
N LYS A 5 2.08 -5.32 9.18
CA LYS A 5 0.98 -6.18 8.74
C LYS A 5 0.62 -5.91 7.28
N PHE A 6 0.60 -4.63 6.86
CA PHE A 6 0.35 -4.28 5.47
C PHE A 6 1.44 -4.83 4.55
N ALA A 7 2.71 -4.68 4.93
CA ALA A 7 3.84 -5.27 4.23
C ALA A 7 3.68 -6.79 4.08
N LEU A 8 3.31 -7.49 5.16
CA LEU A 8 3.08 -8.93 5.13
C LEU A 8 1.94 -9.34 4.17
N TYR A 9 0.87 -8.56 4.10
CA TYR A 9 -0.22 -8.83 3.15
C TYR A 9 0.21 -8.62 1.70
N LEU A 10 1.02 -7.59 1.43
CA LEU A 10 1.60 -7.35 0.11
C LEU A 10 2.56 -8.47 -0.29
N GLU A 11 3.42 -8.93 0.61
CA GLU A 11 4.32 -10.07 0.37
C GLU A 11 3.56 -11.36 0.11
N ARG A 12 2.49 -11.64 0.86
CA ARG A 12 1.57 -12.75 0.58
C ARG A 12 0.85 -12.60 -0.76
N GLY A 13 0.61 -11.36 -1.17
CA GLY A 13 0.06 -11.01 -2.47
C GLY A 13 1.04 -11.24 -3.64
N GLY A 14 2.33 -11.48 -3.36
CA GLY A 14 3.38 -11.71 -4.35
C GLY A 14 4.32 -10.51 -4.56
N TYR A 15 4.20 -9.45 -3.74
CA TYR A 15 5.08 -8.28 -3.81
C TYR A 15 6.22 -8.41 -2.79
N SER A 16 7.40 -8.84 -3.24
CA SER A 16 8.59 -8.97 -2.39
C SER A 16 9.20 -7.60 -2.04
N GLY A 17 9.60 -7.39 -0.79
CA GLY A 17 10.19 -6.11 -0.36
C GLY A 17 9.16 -5.02 -0.04
N ALA A 18 7.93 -5.43 0.29
CA ALA A 18 6.81 -4.53 0.57
C ALA A 18 7.11 -3.50 1.66
N LEU A 19 7.85 -3.89 2.70
CA LEU A 19 8.19 -2.99 3.80
C LEU A 19 9.02 -1.78 3.31
N ARG A 20 10.04 -2.04 2.48
CA ARG A 20 10.87 -0.96 1.90
C ARG A 20 10.03 -0.04 1.01
N LEU A 21 9.17 -0.60 0.16
CA LEU A 21 8.26 0.20 -0.67
C LEU A 21 7.39 1.10 0.22
N ILE A 22 6.82 0.53 1.29
CA ILE A 22 5.97 1.30 2.20
C ILE A 22 6.74 2.45 2.83
N GLU A 23 7.93 2.19 3.36
CA GLU A 23 8.72 3.18 4.09
C GLU A 23 9.30 4.28 3.20
N GLU A 24 9.85 3.91 2.04
CA GLU A 24 10.57 4.84 1.16
C GLU A 24 9.65 5.58 0.18
N VAL A 25 8.49 5.00 -0.16
CA VAL A 25 7.60 5.52 -1.21
C VAL A 25 6.21 5.83 -0.69
N LEU A 26 5.49 4.83 -0.17
CA LEU A 26 4.07 4.99 0.14
C LEU A 26 3.83 5.90 1.34
N LEU A 27 4.68 5.86 2.36
CA LEU A 27 4.58 6.74 3.53
C LEU A 27 4.81 8.22 3.16
N PRO A 28 5.88 8.59 2.45
CA PRO A 28 6.04 9.95 1.94
C PRO A 28 4.89 10.40 1.05
N LEU A 29 4.41 9.53 0.16
CA LEU A 29 3.28 9.82 -0.74
C LEU A 29 1.99 10.07 0.05
N ALA A 30 1.67 9.19 1.01
CA ALA A 30 0.51 9.31 1.87
C ALA A 30 0.53 10.59 2.70
N LYS A 31 1.70 10.95 3.27
CA LYS A 31 1.88 12.21 4.02
C LYS A 31 1.74 13.44 3.12
N LYS A 32 2.33 13.40 1.92
CA LYS A 32 2.28 14.50 0.96
C LYS A 32 0.86 14.74 0.45
N GLY A 33 0.14 13.67 0.12
CA GLY A 33 -1.25 13.72 -0.33
C GLY A 33 -2.25 13.93 0.80
N GLN A 34 -1.82 13.79 2.06
CA GLN A 34 -2.72 13.63 3.22
C GLN A 34 -3.79 12.56 2.95
N ILE A 35 -3.36 11.46 2.34
CA ILE A 35 -4.20 10.32 2.01
C ILE A 35 -3.79 9.12 2.85
N SER A 36 -4.59 8.08 2.77
CA SER A 36 -4.32 6.85 3.49
C SER A 36 -3.18 6.07 2.85
N LEU A 37 -2.55 5.16 3.59
CA LEU A 37 -1.45 4.35 3.04
C LEU A 37 -1.96 3.43 1.93
N LEU A 38 -3.20 2.97 2.04
CA LEU A 38 -3.85 2.18 1.01
C LEU A 38 -4.10 3.02 -0.25
N ASP A 39 -4.61 4.24 -0.09
CA ASP A 39 -4.83 5.14 -1.22
C ASP A 39 -3.51 5.53 -1.90
N ALA A 40 -2.45 5.76 -1.12
CA ALA A 40 -1.11 5.98 -1.65
C ALA A 40 -0.59 4.75 -2.43
N ALA A 41 -0.88 3.54 -1.97
CA ALA A 41 -0.54 2.32 -2.69
C ALA A 41 -1.29 2.22 -4.02
N TRP A 42 -2.57 2.61 -4.06
CA TRP A 42 -3.38 2.67 -5.28
C TRP A 42 -2.93 3.78 -6.23
N GLU A 43 -2.60 4.98 -5.73
CA GLU A 43 -2.03 6.05 -6.54
C GLU A 43 -0.71 5.62 -7.15
N TYR A 44 0.19 5.05 -6.34
CA TYR A 44 1.49 4.58 -6.82
C TYR A 44 1.33 3.46 -7.85
N ALA A 45 0.42 2.51 -7.63
CA ALA A 45 0.12 1.44 -8.59
C ALA A 45 -0.51 1.94 -9.90
N ASN A 46 -1.10 3.15 -9.91
CA ASN A 46 -1.74 3.77 -11.07
C ASN A 46 -0.91 4.91 -11.70
N GLN A 47 0.29 5.19 -11.20
CA GLN A 47 1.03 6.43 -11.55
C GLN A 47 1.80 6.40 -12.87
N ASP A 48 1.94 5.28 -13.57
CA ASP A 48 2.59 5.26 -14.90
C ASP A 48 2.15 4.09 -15.81
N GLU A 49 2.10 4.37 -17.12
CA GLU A 49 1.72 3.44 -18.22
C GLU A 49 2.82 2.41 -18.56
N GLU A 50 4.04 2.59 -18.06
CA GLU A 50 5.09 1.58 -18.20
C GLU A 50 4.87 0.50 -17.15
N GLN A 51 4.38 -0.66 -17.61
CA GLN A 51 4.18 -1.90 -16.85
C GLN A 51 5.51 -2.48 -16.35
N ASP A 52 6.25 -1.72 -15.56
CA ASP A 52 7.34 -2.26 -14.79
C ASP A 52 6.75 -3.33 -13.86
N THR A 53 7.42 -4.47 -13.78
CA THR A 53 6.82 -5.70 -13.23
C THR A 53 6.39 -5.50 -11.77
N SER A 54 7.03 -4.56 -11.08
CA SER A 54 6.76 -4.14 -9.71
C SER A 54 5.40 -3.46 -9.53
N TYR A 55 4.97 -2.57 -10.42
CA TYR A 55 3.66 -1.90 -10.31
C TYR A 55 2.50 -2.88 -10.49
N PHE A 56 2.62 -3.77 -11.48
CA PHE A 56 1.63 -4.80 -11.73
C PHE A 56 1.55 -5.81 -10.56
N GLN A 57 2.69 -6.18 -9.98
CA GLN A 57 2.73 -7.01 -8.77
C GLN A 57 2.07 -6.32 -7.57
N LEU A 58 2.29 -5.02 -7.39
CA LEU A 58 1.68 -4.26 -6.30
C LEU A 58 0.15 -4.18 -6.49
N PHE A 59 -0.32 -3.86 -7.68
CA PHE A 59 -1.74 -3.83 -8.02
C PHE A 59 -2.42 -5.18 -7.74
N HIS A 60 -1.82 -6.28 -8.20
CA HIS A 60 -2.34 -7.62 -7.94
C HIS A 60 -2.31 -7.99 -6.45
N ALA A 61 -1.26 -7.59 -5.73
CA ALA A 61 -1.17 -7.80 -4.30
C ALA A 61 -2.27 -7.05 -3.57
N LEU A 62 -2.53 -5.78 -3.92
CA LEU A 62 -3.61 -4.96 -3.35
C LEU A 62 -5.00 -5.57 -3.63
N GLN A 63 -5.25 -6.06 -4.85
CA GLN A 63 -6.51 -6.74 -5.17
C GLN A 63 -6.77 -8.02 -4.35
N ARG A 64 -5.70 -8.69 -3.89
CA ARG A 64 -5.81 -9.89 -3.05
C ARG A 64 -6.09 -9.57 -1.59
N ILE A 65 -5.91 -8.31 -1.16
CA ILE A 65 -6.26 -7.91 0.20
C ILE A 65 -7.78 -7.76 0.29
N SER A 66 -8.43 -8.67 1.01
CA SER A 66 -9.88 -8.61 1.17
C SER A 66 -10.32 -7.29 1.82
N PRO A 67 -11.41 -6.66 1.34
CA PRO A 67 -11.92 -5.42 1.91
C PRO A 67 -12.32 -5.54 3.39
N ASP A 68 -12.63 -6.74 3.87
CA ASP A 68 -12.88 -6.99 5.30
C ASP A 68 -11.60 -6.90 6.17
N ILE A 69 -10.43 -7.25 5.61
CA ILE A 69 -9.13 -7.10 6.30
C ILE A 69 -8.80 -5.62 6.45
N LEU A 70 -9.11 -4.82 5.42
CA LEU A 70 -8.90 -3.37 5.41
C LEU A 70 -9.77 -2.66 6.46
N LYS A 71 -10.99 -3.15 6.73
CA LYS A 71 -11.91 -2.57 7.72
C LYS A 71 -11.61 -2.93 9.18
N SER A 72 -10.83 -3.99 9.42
CA SER A 72 -10.78 -4.68 10.72
C SER A 72 -9.64 -4.25 11.66
N SER A 73 -8.90 -3.17 11.39
CA SER A 73 -7.59 -2.99 12.05
C SER A 73 -7.30 -1.59 12.63
N ASP A 74 -7.05 -1.54 13.94
CA ASP A 74 -6.70 -0.42 14.87
C ASP A 74 -5.53 0.54 14.53
N LEU A 75 -5.07 0.60 13.28
CA LEU A 75 -4.07 1.60 12.85
C LEU A 75 -4.47 2.07 11.47
N ASP A 76 -4.91 3.31 11.35
CA ASP A 76 -5.84 3.66 10.29
C ASP A 76 -5.09 3.92 8.98
N ILE A 77 -4.65 2.84 8.31
CA ILE A 77 -4.11 2.87 6.94
C ILE A 77 -5.16 3.29 5.91
N ASN A 78 -6.42 3.44 6.35
CA ASN A 78 -7.53 4.06 5.64
C ASN A 78 -7.76 5.52 6.10
N ALA A 79 -7.18 5.95 7.23
CA ALA A 79 -7.17 7.35 7.58
C ALA A 79 -6.07 8.08 6.84
N PRO A 80 -6.32 9.35 6.51
CA PRO A 80 -5.29 10.23 6.00
C PRO A 80 -4.09 10.31 6.96
N MET A 81 -2.88 10.08 6.44
CA MET A 81 -1.64 10.25 7.18
C MET A 81 -1.43 11.75 7.46
N ARG A 82 -1.66 12.16 8.71
CA ARG A 82 -1.35 13.52 9.17
C ARG A 82 0.12 13.59 9.57
N GLY A 83 0.84 14.52 8.95
CA GLY A 83 2.25 14.83 9.25
C GLY A 83 2.43 15.48 10.61
#